data_AF-A0A433PAG6-F1
#
_entry.id   AF-A0A433PAG6-F1
#
_cell.length_a   1.000
_cell.length_b   1.000
_cell.length_c   1.000
_cell.angle_alpha   90.00
_cell.angle_beta   90.00
_cell.angle_gamma   90.00
#
_symmetry.space_group_name_H-M   'P 1'
#
loop_
_entity.id
_entity.type
_entity.pdbx_description
1 polymer ?
#
loop_
_entity_poly.entity_id
_entity_poly.type
_entity_poly.pdbx_seq_one_letter_code
_entity_poly.pdbx_strand_id
1 'polypeptide(L)'
;MSGPRYHPYAPRQPVINPQNHLPGPFRKTIQGTVLVNGKGTKGQLGLGSAIEAAYHPRIIETLNSVGIVDISTGYNHSAAIDIEGRVWTWGCNTNGALGRNGDGWKPALVDMLDGVWVAAVSCGWAFTLALSDSGCLYAWGSFCDKE
;
A
#
# COMPACT_ATOMS: atom_id res chain seq x y z
N MET A 1 -17.48 26.42 -32.19
CA MET A 1 -16.37 26.66 -31.24
C MET A 1 -16.93 26.48 -29.84
N SER A 2 -16.83 25.28 -29.28
CA SER A 2 -17.37 24.94 -27.96
C SER A 2 -16.26 25.05 -26.91
N GLY A 3 -16.38 26.00 -25.99
CA GLY A 3 -15.49 26.12 -24.83
C GLY A 3 -15.67 24.94 -23.86
N PRO A 4 -14.68 24.68 -22.97
CA PRO A 4 -14.76 23.57 -22.04
C PRO A 4 -15.86 23.80 -20.99
N ARG A 5 -16.67 22.75 -20.75
CA ARG A 5 -17.72 22.75 -19.72
C ARG A 5 -17.08 22.60 -18.34
N TYR A 6 -17.43 23.49 -17.41
CA TYR A 6 -17.11 23.35 -15.98
C TYR A 6 -17.83 22.12 -15.40
N HIS A 7 -17.08 21.23 -14.75
CA HIS A 7 -17.64 20.11 -13.98
C HIS A 7 -17.65 20.49 -12.48
N PRO A 8 -18.81 20.56 -11.81
CA PRO A 8 -18.93 21.15 -10.46
C PRO A 8 -18.44 20.25 -9.29
N TYR A 9 -17.67 19.20 -9.56
CA TYR A 9 -17.25 18.21 -8.56
C TYR A 9 -15.78 17.78 -8.67
N ALA A 10 -14.89 18.64 -9.19
CA ALA A 10 -13.46 18.39 -8.99
C ALA A 10 -13.14 18.62 -7.51
N PRO A 11 -12.67 17.62 -6.74
CA PRO A 11 -12.21 17.86 -5.39
C PRO A 11 -11.07 18.89 -5.46
N ARG A 12 -11.18 19.97 -4.67
CA ARG A 12 -10.09 20.94 -4.56
C ARG A 12 -8.87 20.16 -4.06
N GLN A 13 -7.81 20.11 -4.86
CA GLN A 13 -6.54 19.58 -4.37
C GLN A 13 -6.18 20.38 -3.10
N PRO A 14 -5.97 19.73 -1.95
CA PRO A 14 -5.53 20.44 -0.77
C PRO A 14 -4.19 21.10 -1.12
N VAL A 15 -4.09 22.41 -0.86
CA VAL A 15 -2.84 23.16 -0.96
C VAL A 15 -1.94 22.64 0.15
N ILE A 16 -1.17 21.60 -0.15
CA ILE A 16 -0.18 21.04 0.77
C ILE A 16 1.00 22.01 0.84
N ASN A 17 1.22 22.56 2.03
CA ASN A 17 2.39 23.39 2.32
C ASN A 17 3.56 22.43 2.65
N PRO A 18 4.61 22.34 1.80
CA PRO A 18 5.68 21.34 1.96
C PRO A 18 6.48 21.48 3.26
N GLN A 19 6.33 22.61 3.97
CA GLN A 19 7.06 22.92 5.20
C GLN A 19 6.38 22.44 6.48
N ASN A 20 5.17 21.85 6.41
CA ASN A 20 4.45 21.35 7.59
C ASN A 20 4.69 19.87 7.90
N HIS A 21 5.62 19.21 7.21
CA HIS A 21 6.16 17.94 7.68
C HIS A 21 7.03 18.23 8.91
N LEU A 22 6.41 18.32 10.08
CA LEU A 22 7.15 18.34 11.34
C LEU A 22 8.02 17.07 11.37
N PRO A 23 9.35 17.18 11.52
CA PRO A 23 10.18 16.02 11.73
C PRO A 23 9.87 15.49 13.13
N GLY A 24 8.96 14.51 13.21
CA GLY A 24 8.69 13.82 14.47
C GLY A 24 9.96 13.13 14.97
N PRO A 25 10.30 13.21 16.28
CA PRO A 25 11.55 12.69 16.85
C PRO A 25 11.62 11.15 16.95
N PHE A 26 10.83 10.40 16.18
CA PHE A 26 10.66 8.94 16.36
C PHE A 26 10.79 8.08 15.10
N ARG A 27 11.25 8.60 13.95
CA ARG A 27 11.60 7.71 12.84
C ARG A 27 13.04 7.26 12.99
N LYS A 28 13.23 6.14 13.70
CA LYS A 28 14.50 5.41 13.67
C LYS A 28 14.86 5.15 12.20
N THR A 29 16.02 5.65 11.78
CA THR A 29 16.69 5.37 10.50
C THR A 29 17.14 3.91 10.42
N ILE A 30 16.23 2.97 10.68
CA ILE A 30 16.46 1.55 10.46
C ILE A 30 15.66 1.22 9.22
N GLN A 31 16.37 0.95 8.13
CA GLN A 31 15.76 0.33 6.96
C GLN A 31 15.30 -1.08 7.38
N GLY A 32 13.99 -1.26 7.53
CA GLY A 32 13.41 -2.54 7.89
C GLY A 32 13.53 -3.53 6.74
N THR A 33 14.07 -4.73 7.03
CA THR A 33 14.00 -5.88 6.11
C THR A 33 12.68 -6.60 6.32
N VAL A 34 11.96 -6.88 5.24
CA VAL A 34 10.70 -7.64 5.29
C VAL A 34 10.99 -9.12 5.07
N LEU A 35 10.65 -9.94 6.07
CA LEU A 35 10.67 -11.39 6.00
C LEU A 35 9.26 -11.94 5.81
N VAL A 36 9.15 -13.06 5.10
CA VAL A 36 7.87 -13.70 4.79
C VAL A 36 7.97 -15.22 4.83
N ASN A 37 6.89 -15.87 5.26
CA ASN A 37 6.72 -17.32 5.26
C ASN A 37 5.23 -17.66 5.14
N GLY A 38 4.92 -18.93 4.86
CA GLY A 38 3.57 -19.45 4.68
C GLY A 38 3.21 -19.72 3.22
N LYS A 39 1.93 -19.51 2.89
CA LYS A 39 1.33 -19.81 1.58
C LYS A 39 1.58 -18.67 0.60
N GLY A 40 1.88 -18.99 -0.66
CA GLY A 40 2.16 -18.04 -1.75
C GLY A 40 1.36 -18.21 -3.02
N THR A 41 0.38 -19.11 -3.05
CA THR A 41 -0.44 -19.40 -4.26
C THR A 41 -1.26 -18.21 -4.79
N LYS A 42 -1.37 -17.12 -4.03
CA LYS A 42 -2.03 -15.87 -4.44
C LYS A 42 -1.07 -14.68 -4.50
N GLY A 43 0.25 -14.94 -4.41
CA GLY A 43 1.28 -13.92 -4.43
C GLY A 43 1.52 -13.22 -3.09
N GLN A 44 0.84 -13.59 -2.01
CA GLN A 44 0.96 -12.91 -0.71
C GLN A 44 2.36 -13.01 -0.08
N LEU A 45 3.21 -13.91 -0.58
CA LEU A 45 4.62 -13.94 -0.21
C LEU A 45 5.43 -12.79 -0.85
N GLY A 46 5.01 -12.25 -1.99
CA GLY A 46 5.77 -11.20 -2.67
C GLY A 46 7.11 -11.67 -3.28
N LEU A 47 7.33 -12.99 -3.38
CA LEU A 47 8.59 -13.60 -3.85
C LEU A 47 8.59 -13.96 -5.34
N GLY A 48 7.56 -13.57 -6.09
CA GLY A 48 7.34 -13.98 -7.48
C GLY A 48 6.46 -15.23 -7.63
N SER A 49 5.96 -15.45 -8.85
CA SER A 49 4.99 -16.50 -9.17
C SER A 49 5.53 -17.93 -9.06
N ALA A 50 6.86 -18.11 -9.11
CA ALA A 50 7.50 -19.42 -8.99
C ALA A 50 7.49 -19.97 -7.55
N ILE A 51 7.14 -19.15 -6.56
CA ILE A 51 7.22 -19.52 -5.13
C ILE A 51 5.81 -19.59 -4.54
N GLU A 52 5.26 -20.79 -4.47
CA GLU A 52 3.90 -21.03 -3.95
C GLU A 52 3.85 -21.28 -2.44
N ALA A 53 4.99 -21.48 -1.78
CA ALA A 53 5.11 -21.62 -0.33
C ALA A 53 6.52 -21.30 0.16
N ALA A 54 6.63 -20.87 1.42
CA ALA A 54 7.90 -20.67 2.13
C ALA A 54 7.77 -21.17 3.57
N TYR A 55 8.48 -22.24 3.93
CA TYR A 55 8.38 -22.86 5.26
C TYR A 55 9.35 -22.26 6.29
N HIS A 56 10.28 -21.42 5.83
CA HIS A 56 11.21 -20.67 6.65
C HIS A 56 11.13 -19.19 6.24
N PRO A 57 11.47 -18.24 7.13
CA PRO A 57 11.52 -16.82 6.80
C PRO A 57 12.41 -16.57 5.57
N ARG A 58 11.87 -15.89 4.58
CA ARG A 58 12.57 -15.46 3.36
C ARG A 58 12.49 -13.96 3.21
N ILE A 59 13.55 -13.34 2.70
CA ILE A 59 13.61 -11.90 2.46
C ILE A 59 12.81 -11.57 1.18
N ILE A 60 12.01 -10.51 1.25
CA ILE A 60 11.41 -9.88 0.08
C ILE A 60 12.39 -8.85 -0.48
N GLU A 61 13.28 -9.29 -1.36
CA GLU A 61 14.40 -8.47 -1.90
C GLU A 61 13.96 -7.15 -2.54
N THR A 62 12.76 -7.10 -3.14
CA THR A 62 12.23 -5.88 -3.77
C THR A 62 11.98 -4.74 -2.78
N LEU A 63 11.91 -5.02 -1.48
CA LEU A 63 11.66 -4.03 -0.43
C LEU A 63 12.94 -3.61 0.33
N ASN A 64 14.09 -4.24 0.07
CA ASN A 64 15.31 -4.00 0.84
C ASN A 64 15.85 -2.57 0.69
N SER A 65 15.69 -1.94 -0.47
CA SER A 65 16.22 -0.61 -0.76
C SER A 65 15.31 0.54 -0.34
N VAL A 66 14.05 0.28 -0.01
CA VAL A 66 13.04 1.34 0.21
C VAL A 66 12.84 1.68 1.68
N GLY A 67 13.30 0.84 2.60
CA GLY A 67 13.21 1.08 4.04
C GLY A 67 11.78 1.01 4.54
N ILE A 68 11.30 -0.20 4.84
CA ILE A 68 9.94 -0.39 5.35
C ILE A 68 9.85 -0.01 6.82
N VAL A 69 8.81 0.74 7.18
CA VAL A 69 8.54 1.24 8.53
C VAL A 69 7.26 0.68 9.15
N ASP A 70 6.35 0.17 8.33
CA ASP A 70 5.10 -0.45 8.80
C ASP A 70 4.61 -1.52 7.82
N ILE A 71 3.89 -2.53 8.32
CA ILE A 71 3.33 -3.62 7.52
C ILE A 71 1.92 -3.97 7.97
N SER A 72 1.08 -4.42 7.04
CA SER A 72 -0.22 -5.00 7.35
C SER A 72 -0.56 -6.15 6.41
N THR A 73 -1.20 -7.19 6.93
CA THR A 73 -1.55 -8.39 6.16
C THR A 73 -3.06 -8.62 6.22
N GLY A 74 -3.67 -8.79 5.05
CA GLY A 74 -5.05 -9.22 4.90
C GLY A 74 -5.16 -10.73 4.72
N TYR A 75 -6.28 -11.20 4.15
CA TYR A 75 -6.48 -12.64 3.96
C TYR A 75 -5.52 -13.26 2.94
N ASN A 76 -5.36 -12.61 1.78
CA ASN A 76 -4.44 -13.08 0.72
C ASN A 76 -3.62 -11.93 0.11
N HIS A 77 -3.53 -10.79 0.76
CA HIS A 77 -2.72 -9.66 0.29
C HIS A 77 -2.00 -9.03 1.47
N SER A 78 -0.99 -8.24 1.15
CA SER A 78 -0.17 -7.55 2.14
C SER A 78 0.11 -6.14 1.65
N ALA A 79 0.30 -5.24 2.61
CA ALA A 79 0.70 -3.86 2.38
C ALA A 79 1.87 -3.51 3.29
N ALA A 80 2.67 -2.54 2.86
CA ALA A 80 3.74 -1.96 3.64
C ALA A 80 3.86 -0.46 3.37
N ILE A 81 4.37 0.28 4.36
CA ILE A 81 4.70 1.70 4.25
C ILE A 81 6.21 1.83 4.30
N ASP A 82 6.78 2.61 3.39
CA ASP A 82 8.20 2.94 3.41
C ASP A 82 8.53 4.24 4.18
N ILE A 83 9.82 4.54 4.35
CA ILE A 83 10.28 5.75 5.06
C ILE A 83 9.79 7.06 4.42
N GLU A 84 9.38 7.04 3.16
CA GLU A 84 8.83 8.19 2.41
C GLU A 84 7.29 8.25 2.50
N GLY A 85 6.67 7.38 3.29
CA GLY A 85 5.21 7.34 3.45
C GLY A 85 4.48 6.76 2.24
N ARG A 86 5.18 6.12 1.29
CA ARG A 86 4.56 5.47 0.13
C ARG A 86 4.05 4.09 0.51
N VAL A 87 2.94 3.69 -0.11
CA VAL A 87 2.31 2.40 0.12
C VAL A 87 2.72 1.41 -0.97
N TRP A 88 3.14 0.23 -0.53
CA TRP A 88 3.47 -0.92 -1.35
C TRP A 88 2.46 -2.02 -1.09
N THR A 89 1.92 -2.65 -2.13
CA THR A 89 0.97 -3.77 -1.98
C THR A 89 1.37 -4.97 -2.84
N TRP A 90 1.03 -6.17 -2.38
CA TRP A 90 1.18 -7.43 -3.13
C TRP A 90 0.18 -8.49 -2.67
N GLY A 91 0.08 -9.58 -3.44
CA GLY A 91 -0.85 -10.69 -3.22
C GLY A 91 -2.10 -10.63 -4.09
N CYS A 92 -3.21 -11.11 -3.55
CA CYS A 92 -4.45 -11.30 -4.28
C CYS A 92 -5.12 -9.96 -4.61
N ASN A 93 -5.33 -9.72 -5.91
CA ASN A 93 -6.01 -8.51 -6.38
C ASN A 93 -7.41 -8.75 -6.96
N THR A 94 -8.03 -9.92 -6.70
CA THR A 94 -9.33 -10.29 -7.30
C THR A 94 -10.46 -9.30 -6.98
N ASN A 95 -10.36 -8.60 -5.84
CA ASN A 95 -11.34 -7.60 -5.40
C ASN A 95 -10.81 -6.17 -5.48
N GLY A 96 -9.69 -5.93 -6.15
CA GLY A 96 -9.04 -4.62 -6.20
C GLY A 96 -8.30 -4.22 -4.91
N ALA A 97 -8.05 -5.17 -3.99
CA ALA A 97 -7.43 -4.92 -2.68
C ALA A 97 -6.02 -4.30 -2.76
N LEU A 98 -5.33 -4.40 -3.90
CA LEU A 98 -4.00 -3.82 -4.06
C LEU A 98 -4.03 -2.31 -4.37
N GLY A 99 -5.16 -1.75 -4.84
CA GLY A 99 -5.27 -0.31 -5.14
C GLY A 99 -4.42 0.13 -6.34
N ARG A 100 -3.94 -0.83 -7.13
CA ARG A 100 -3.05 -0.61 -8.27
C ARG A 100 -3.33 -1.65 -9.36
N ASN A 101 -2.84 -1.35 -10.56
CA ASN A 101 -2.83 -2.28 -11.68
C ASN A 101 -1.63 -3.24 -11.60
N GLY A 102 -1.63 -4.23 -12.48
CA GLY A 102 -0.59 -5.26 -12.55
C GLY A 102 -0.85 -6.45 -11.64
N ASP A 103 0.03 -7.44 -11.71
CA ASP A 103 -0.03 -8.61 -10.85
C ASP A 103 0.42 -8.32 -9.42
N GLY A 104 0.12 -9.25 -8.52
CA GLY A 104 0.50 -9.17 -7.11
C GLY A 104 1.59 -10.15 -6.71
N TRP A 105 2.39 -10.67 -7.65
CA TRP A 105 3.44 -11.64 -7.31
C TRP A 105 4.63 -10.99 -6.60
N LYS A 106 4.79 -9.68 -6.77
CA LYS A 106 5.81 -8.86 -6.10
C LYS A 106 5.19 -7.56 -5.56
N PRO A 107 5.76 -6.99 -4.48
CA PRO A 107 5.44 -5.64 -4.02
C PRO A 107 5.61 -4.62 -5.14
N ALA A 108 4.63 -3.74 -5.27
CA ALA A 108 4.71 -2.56 -6.12
C ALA A 108 3.91 -1.41 -5.51
N LEU A 109 4.20 -0.19 -5.97
CA LEU A 109 3.63 1.04 -5.47
C LEU A 109 2.13 1.16 -5.77
N VAL A 110 1.42 1.76 -4.82
CA VAL A 110 0.01 2.14 -4.96
C VAL A 110 -0.06 3.54 -5.58
N ASP A 111 -0.05 3.60 -6.91
CA ASP A 111 0.06 4.86 -7.67
C ASP A 111 -1.10 5.85 -7.40
N MET A 112 -2.28 5.36 -6.97
CA MET A 112 -3.41 6.23 -6.62
C MET A 112 -3.17 7.11 -5.38
N LEU A 113 -2.11 6.83 -4.61
CA LEU A 113 -1.69 7.60 -3.44
C LEU A 113 -0.44 8.44 -3.72
N ASP A 114 -0.10 8.68 -4.99
CA ASP A 114 1.03 9.55 -5.32
C ASP A 114 0.86 10.95 -4.72
N GLY A 115 1.91 11.46 -4.09
CA GLY A 115 1.90 12.71 -3.32
C GLY A 115 1.17 12.67 -1.97
N VAL A 116 0.65 11.52 -1.52
CA VAL A 116 0.03 11.36 -0.20
C VAL A 116 1.01 10.70 0.77
N TRP A 117 1.29 11.37 1.89
CA TRP A 117 2.10 10.79 2.96
C TRP A 117 1.23 9.89 3.85
N VAL A 118 1.41 8.58 3.75
CA VAL A 118 0.64 7.61 4.56
C VAL A 118 1.33 7.35 5.90
N ALA A 119 0.55 7.48 6.97
CA ALA A 119 0.98 7.31 8.35
C ALA A 119 0.66 5.92 8.92
N ALA A 120 -0.40 5.26 8.43
CA ALA A 120 -0.77 3.91 8.84
C ALA A 120 -1.54 3.18 7.74
N VAL A 121 -1.40 1.84 7.69
CA VAL A 121 -2.10 0.97 6.74
C VAL A 121 -2.75 -0.20 7.47
N SER A 122 -3.95 -0.60 7.04
CA SER A 122 -4.65 -1.77 7.58
C SER A 122 -5.27 -2.59 6.46
N CYS A 123 -4.94 -3.87 6.41
CA CYS A 123 -5.45 -4.82 5.42
C CYS A 123 -6.56 -5.68 6.05
N GLY A 124 -7.75 -5.63 5.45
CA GLY A 124 -8.87 -6.51 5.77
C GLY A 124 -8.86 -7.80 4.95
N TRP A 125 -10.02 -8.45 4.83
CA TRP A 125 -10.13 -9.67 4.02
C TRP A 125 -9.85 -9.39 2.53
N ALA A 126 -10.53 -8.40 1.97
CA ALA A 126 -10.51 -8.04 0.55
C ALA A 126 -10.41 -6.52 0.30
N PHE A 127 -10.10 -5.74 1.34
CA PHE A 127 -9.94 -4.29 1.27
C PHE A 127 -8.67 -3.85 2.01
N THR A 128 -8.20 -2.66 1.66
CA THR A 128 -7.09 -1.99 2.34
C THR A 128 -7.53 -0.58 2.71
N LEU A 129 -7.12 -0.15 3.90
CA LEU A 129 -7.30 1.19 4.42
C LEU A 129 -5.94 1.86 4.58
N ALA A 130 -5.84 3.14 4.23
CA ALA A 130 -4.65 3.97 4.47
C ALA A 130 -5.05 5.29 5.12
N LEU A 131 -4.38 5.66 6.21
CA LEU A 131 -4.56 6.93 6.90
C LEU A 131 -3.39 7.86 6.58
N SER A 132 -3.64 9.02 6.00
CA SER A 132 -2.60 10.02 5.75
C SER A 132 -2.19 10.77 7.01
N ASP A 133 -1.03 11.42 6.97
CA ASP A 133 -0.58 12.35 8.02
C ASP A 133 -1.52 13.55 8.20
N SER A 134 -2.23 13.94 7.16
CA SER A 134 -3.28 14.97 7.17
C SER A 134 -4.62 14.51 7.74
N GLY A 135 -4.74 13.25 8.14
CA GLY A 135 -5.97 12.69 8.72
C GLY A 135 -7.02 12.24 7.71
N CYS A 136 -6.69 12.17 6.41
CA CYS A 136 -7.57 11.63 5.38
C CYS A 136 -7.52 10.10 5.41
N LEU A 137 -8.69 9.46 5.41
CA LEU A 137 -8.82 8.01 5.27
C LEU A 137 -9.11 7.65 3.82
N TYR A 138 -8.29 6.76 3.27
CA TYR A 138 -8.45 6.16 1.94
C TYR A 138 -8.82 4.70 2.11
N ALA A 139 -9.75 4.23 1.29
CA ALA A 139 -10.22 2.86 1.34
C ALA A 139 -10.41 2.33 -0.09
N TRP A 140 -9.94 1.13 -0.37
CA TRP A 140 -10.13 0.46 -1.65
C TRP A 140 -10.25 -1.05 -1.49
N GLY A 141 -10.74 -1.71 -2.53
CA GLY A 141 -11.06 -3.12 -2.52
C GLY A 141 -12.56 -3.38 -2.34
N SER A 142 -12.92 -4.55 -1.82
CA SER A 142 -14.32 -4.93 -1.58
C SER A 142 -14.66 -4.97 -0.10
N PHE A 143 -15.79 -4.33 0.25
CA PHE A 143 -16.33 -4.22 1.59
C PHE A 143 -17.56 -5.12 1.81
N CYS A 144 -17.91 -5.97 0.85
CA CYS A 144 -19.16 -6.70 0.88
C CYS A 144 -19.18 -7.78 1.97
N ASP A 145 -20.00 -7.57 2.99
CA ASP A 145 -20.85 -8.65 3.51
C ASP A 145 -21.87 -8.95 2.41
N LYS A 146 -21.85 -10.17 1.87
CA LYS A 146 -22.97 -10.61 1.05
C LYS A 146 -24.14 -10.83 2.00
N GLU A 147 -25.18 -10.03 1.86
CA GLU A 147 -26.51 -10.34 2.43
C GLU A 147 -26.96 -11.77 2.05
#